data_AF-A0AAU9ZT90-F1
#
_entry.id   AF-A0AAU9ZT90-F1
#
_cell.length_a   1.000
_cell.length_b   1.000
_cell.length_c   1.000
_cell.angle_alpha   90.00
_cell.angle_beta   90.00
_cell.angle_gamma   90.00
#
_symmetry.space_group_name_H-M   'P 1'
#
loop_
_entity.id
_entity.type
_entity.pdbx_description
1 polymer ?
#
loop_
_entity_poly.entity_id
_entity_poly.type
_entity_poly.pdbx_seq_one_letter_code
_entity_poly.pdbx_strand_id
1 'polypeptide(L)'
;MGGRIWLPFPMLFLAALPAVLLRGAASFRPSLDSDFTFTLPAGQKECFYQPMPPKASLEIEYQVLDGAELDIDFHLASPDGKTLVFEQRKTDGVHT
;
A
#
# COMPACT_ATOMS: atom_id res chain seq x y z
N MET A 1 67.62 -10.94 -11.77
CA MET A 1 67.19 -12.31 -11.44
C MET A 1 65.83 -12.19 -10.77
N GLY A 2 64.78 -12.53 -11.51
CA GLY A 2 63.40 -12.48 -11.02
C GLY A 2 63.08 -13.68 -10.14
N GLY A 3 62.42 -13.43 -9.01
CA GLY A 3 61.80 -14.46 -8.19
C GLY A 3 60.29 -14.35 -8.31
N ARG A 4 59.70 -15.13 -9.24
CA ARG A 4 58.25 -15.28 -9.35
C ARG A 4 57.76 -16.04 -8.11
N ILE A 5 57.00 -15.37 -7.26
CA ILE A 5 56.33 -15.98 -6.11
C ILE A 5 55.17 -16.82 -6.67
N TRP A 6 55.33 -18.13 -6.63
CA TRP A 6 54.33 -19.10 -7.04
C TRP A 6 53.41 -19.37 -5.85
N LEU A 7 52.23 -18.74 -5.84
CA LEU A 7 51.19 -19.10 -4.87
C LEU A 7 50.59 -20.45 -5.31
N PRO A 8 50.54 -21.46 -4.42
CA PRO A 8 50.01 -22.78 -4.78
C PRO A 8 48.50 -22.72 -5.00
N PHE A 9 48.04 -23.50 -5.96
CA PHE A 9 46.69 -23.48 -6.52
C PHE A 9 45.53 -24.04 -5.66
N PRO A 10 45.66 -24.54 -4.40
CA PRO A 10 44.49 -25.06 -3.68
C PRO A 10 43.89 -24.08 -2.64
N MET A 11 44.23 -22.78 -2.66
CA MET A 11 43.74 -21.82 -1.66
C MET A 11 42.65 -20.85 -2.16
N LEU A 12 42.11 -21.08 -3.37
CA LEU A 12 41.03 -20.27 -3.95
C LEU A 12 39.65 -20.96 -3.93
N PHE A 13 39.49 -22.05 -3.16
CA PHE A 13 38.26 -22.84 -3.12
C PHE A 13 37.51 -22.80 -1.78
N LEU A 14 37.82 -21.82 -0.92
CA LEU A 14 37.10 -21.59 0.35
C LEU A 14 36.51 -20.17 0.46
N ALA A 15 36.24 -19.52 -0.67
CA ALA A 15 35.64 -18.17 -0.73
C ALA A 15 34.45 -18.08 -1.69
N ALA A 16 33.79 -19.20 -1.96
CA ALA A 16 32.58 -19.24 -2.78
C ALA A 16 31.52 -20.13 -2.12
N LEU A 17 31.19 -19.87 -0.85
CA LEU A 17 29.84 -20.20 -0.41
C LEU A 17 28.92 -19.22 -1.14
N PRO A 18 28.01 -19.69 -2.00
CA PRO A 18 27.16 -18.81 -2.77
C PRO A 18 26.27 -18.06 -1.78
N ALA A 19 26.28 -16.73 -1.85
CA ALA A 19 25.35 -15.83 -1.16
C ALA A 19 23.89 -15.99 -1.65
N VAL A 20 23.48 -17.22 -1.95
CA VAL A 20 22.22 -17.62 -2.58
C VAL A 20 21.19 -18.04 -1.52
N LEU A 21 21.56 -18.14 -0.24
CA LEU A 21 20.64 -18.49 0.84
C LEU A 21 19.93 -17.31 1.51
N LEU A 22 20.14 -16.06 1.08
CA LEU A 22 19.43 -14.89 1.61
C LEU A 22 18.27 -14.39 0.73
N ARG A 23 17.72 -15.24 -0.15
CA ARG A 23 16.52 -14.92 -0.94
C ARG A 23 15.28 -15.49 -0.25
N GLY A 24 14.69 -14.72 0.66
CA GLY A 24 13.38 -15.08 1.17
C GLY A 24 13.02 -14.48 2.53
N ALA A 25 13.42 -13.25 2.84
CA ALA A 25 12.56 -12.47 3.73
C ALA A 25 11.30 -12.15 2.92
N ALA A 26 10.31 -13.05 2.95
CA ALA A 26 8.94 -12.68 2.64
C ALA A 26 8.56 -11.64 3.70
N SER A 27 8.85 -10.37 3.41
CA SER A 27 8.32 -9.27 4.19
C SER A 27 6.81 -9.46 4.18
N PHE A 28 6.21 -9.72 5.34
CA PHE A 28 4.79 -9.52 5.52
C PHE A 28 4.50 -8.12 4.98
N ARG A 29 3.81 -8.04 3.84
CA ARG A 29 3.26 -6.76 3.43
C ARG A 29 2.19 -6.47 4.48
N PRO A 30 2.31 -5.41 5.29
CA PRO A 30 1.20 -5.05 6.16
C PRO A 30 -0.05 -4.98 5.28
N SER A 31 -1.14 -5.58 5.74
CA SER A 31 -2.46 -5.23 5.21
C SER A 31 -2.52 -3.70 5.24
N LEU A 32 -2.90 -3.09 4.13
CA LEU A 32 -3.04 -1.64 4.06
C LEU A 32 -4.37 -1.25 4.74
N ASP A 33 -4.49 -1.64 6.00
CA ASP A 33 -5.56 -1.22 6.88
C ASP A 33 -5.15 0.16 7.39
N SER A 34 -5.91 1.17 6.99
CA SER A 34 -5.58 2.58 7.20
C SER A 34 -6.84 3.32 7.59
N ASP A 35 -7.01 3.51 8.88
CA ASP A 35 -8.04 4.36 9.47
C ASP A 35 -7.50 5.76 9.75
N PHE A 36 -8.34 6.78 9.56
CA PHE A 36 -8.04 8.14 9.99
C PHE A 36 -9.33 8.95 10.19
N THR A 37 -9.19 10.07 10.89
CA THR A 37 -10.27 11.05 11.06
C THR A 37 -9.78 12.41 10.57
N PHE A 38 -10.62 13.11 9.83
CA PHE A 38 -10.34 14.46 9.36
C PHE A 38 -11.57 15.35 9.48
N THR A 39 -11.36 16.66 9.50
CA THR A 39 -12.45 17.65 9.49
C THR A 39 -12.68 18.14 8.07
N LEU A 40 -13.88 17.96 7.54
CA LEU A 40 -14.30 18.48 6.24
C LEU A 40 -15.03 19.82 6.42
N PRO A 41 -14.49 20.95 5.90
CA PRO A 41 -15.17 22.25 6.02
C PRO A 41 -16.46 22.32 5.19
N ALA A 42 -17.37 23.20 5.59
CA ALA A 42 -18.64 23.41 4.88
C ALA A 42 -18.42 23.80 3.39
N GLY A 43 -19.17 23.17 2.50
CA GLY A 43 -19.12 23.43 1.06
C GLY A 43 -17.87 22.93 0.35
N GLN A 44 -17.04 22.11 1.01
CA GLN A 44 -15.85 21.50 0.41
C GLN A 44 -16.06 20.02 0.13
N LYS A 45 -15.23 19.50 -0.79
CA LYS A 45 -15.12 18.07 -1.11
C LYS A 45 -13.64 17.70 -1.01
N GLU A 46 -13.34 16.70 -0.19
CA GLU A 46 -11.99 16.13 -0.08
C GLU A 46 -11.93 14.80 -0.84
N CYS A 47 -10.81 14.53 -1.51
CA CYS A 47 -10.63 13.34 -2.34
C CYS A 47 -9.35 12.61 -1.95
N PHE A 48 -9.47 11.32 -1.68
CA PHE A 48 -8.34 10.43 -1.39
C PHE A 48 -8.10 9.47 -2.56
N TYR A 49 -6.84 9.12 -2.81
CA TYR A 49 -6.44 8.28 -3.93
C TYR A 49 -5.64 7.08 -3.42
N GLN A 50 -6.14 5.88 -3.71
CA GLN A 50 -5.51 4.62 -3.31
C GLN A 50 -5.10 3.81 -4.55
N PRO A 51 -3.80 3.67 -4.85
CA PRO A 51 -3.33 2.78 -5.91
C PRO A 51 -3.63 1.31 -5.57
N MET A 52 -4.18 0.57 -6.53
CA MET A 52 -4.58 -0.83 -6.35
C MET A 52 -3.94 -1.74 -7.41
N PRO A 53 -3.35 -2.89 -7.02
CA PRO A 53 -2.95 -3.91 -7.98
C PRO A 53 -4.15 -4.48 -8.75
N PRO A 54 -3.96 -4.96 -10.00
CA PRO A 54 -5.01 -5.64 -10.73
C PRO A 54 -5.58 -6.82 -9.92
N LYS A 55 -6.91 -6.94 -9.88
CA LYS A 55 -7.65 -8.01 -9.17
C LYS A 55 -7.52 -8.00 -7.64
N ALA A 56 -6.98 -6.94 -7.05
CA ALA A 56 -7.08 -6.73 -5.60
C ALA A 56 -8.49 -6.23 -5.23
N SER A 57 -8.93 -6.51 -4.01
CA SER A 57 -10.17 -5.99 -3.41
C SER A 57 -9.88 -4.73 -2.60
N LEU A 58 -10.83 -3.79 -2.60
CA LEU A 58 -10.77 -2.55 -1.84
C LEU A 58 -11.95 -2.55 -0.88
N GLU A 59 -11.70 -2.44 0.42
CA GLU A 59 -12.75 -2.25 1.41
C GLU A 59 -12.66 -0.82 1.95
N ILE A 60 -13.79 -0.10 1.97
CA ILE A 60 -13.89 1.26 2.52
C ILE A 60 -15.06 1.31 3.50
N GLU A 61 -14.78 1.81 4.70
CA GLU A 61 -15.76 2.15 5.73
C GLU A 61 -15.63 3.63 6.08
N TYR A 62 -16.76 4.30 6.31
CA TYR A 62 -16.78 5.68 6.81
C TYR A 62 -17.89 5.87 7.85
N GLN A 63 -17.66 6.83 8.75
CA GLN A 63 -18.63 7.28 9.74
C GLN A 63 -18.50 8.79 9.97
N VAL A 64 -19.62 9.49 9.99
CA VAL A 64 -19.69 10.91 10.35
C VAL A 64 -19.78 11.01 11.87
N LEU A 65 -18.76 11.63 12.48
CA LEU A 65 -18.63 11.69 13.94
C LEU A 65 -19.26 12.95 14.54
N ASP A 66 -19.24 14.06 13.82
CA ASP A 66 -19.76 15.35 14.30
C ASP A 66 -20.08 16.31 13.14
N GLY A 67 -20.90 17.33 13.41
CA GLY A 67 -21.27 18.41 12.49
C GLY A 67 -22.68 18.28 11.90
N ALA A 68 -23.40 19.42 11.81
CA ALA A 68 -24.70 19.58 11.13
C ALA A 68 -25.71 18.43 11.38
N GLU A 69 -26.27 17.84 10.32
CA GLU A 69 -27.21 16.70 10.38
C GLU A 69 -26.49 15.34 10.45
N LEU A 70 -25.18 15.36 10.71
CA LEU A 70 -24.29 14.19 10.74
C LEU A 70 -24.28 13.43 9.42
N ASP A 71 -24.37 14.14 8.29
CA ASP A 71 -24.48 13.56 6.96
C ASP A 71 -23.41 14.06 5.98
N ILE A 72 -22.97 13.19 5.08
CA ILE A 72 -22.07 13.52 3.96
C ILE A 72 -22.55 12.91 2.64
N ASP A 73 -22.03 13.45 1.54
CA ASP A 73 -22.10 12.82 0.23
C ASP A 73 -20.81 12.01 0.00
N PHE A 74 -20.95 10.72 -0.31
CA PHE A 74 -19.84 9.81 -0.57
C PHE A 74 -19.75 9.47 -2.05
N HIS A 75 -18.53 9.51 -2.61
CA HIS A 75 -18.30 9.23 -4.04
C HIS A 75 -17.05 8.37 -4.23
N LEU A 76 -17.23 7.18 -4.83
CA LEU A 76 -16.15 6.29 -5.23
C LEU A 76 -16.12 6.19 -6.75
N ALA A 77 -14.96 6.43 -7.34
CA ALA A 77 -14.74 6.34 -8.78
C ALA A 77 -13.59 5.39 -9.12
N SER A 78 -13.71 4.71 -10.26
CA SER A 78 -12.65 3.88 -10.82
C SER A 78 -11.47 4.73 -11.31
N PRO A 79 -10.29 4.13 -11.58
CA PRO A 79 -9.15 4.84 -12.17
C PRO A 79 -9.46 5.53 -13.51
N ASP A 80 -10.45 5.03 -14.25
CA ASP A 80 -10.91 5.60 -15.53
C ASP A 80 -11.98 6.70 -15.33
N GLY A 81 -12.27 7.09 -14.09
CA GLY A 81 -13.27 8.10 -13.73
C GLY A 81 -14.71 7.62 -13.73
N LYS A 82 -14.98 6.31 -13.82
CA LYS A 82 -16.35 5.78 -13.76
C LYS A 82 -16.83 5.76 -12.31
N THR A 83 -17.99 6.34 -12.03
CA THR A 83 -18.62 6.22 -10.71
C THR A 83 -18.94 4.76 -10.42
N LEU A 84 -18.38 4.25 -9.32
CA LEU A 84 -18.67 2.93 -8.78
C LEU A 84 -19.74 3.00 -7.69
N VAL A 85 -19.63 4.00 -6.81
CA VAL A 85 -20.59 4.28 -5.73
C VAL A 85 -20.84 5.79 -5.67
N PHE A 86 -22.08 6.18 -5.48
CA PHE A 86 -22.47 7.55 -5.19
C PHE A 86 -23.65 7.54 -4.22
N GLU A 87 -23.43 8.08 -3.03
CA GLU A 87 -24.42 8.15 -1.97
C GLU A 87 -24.52 9.58 -1.48
N GLN A 88 -25.72 9.98 -1.08
CA GLN A 88 -25.98 11.33 -0.59
C GLN A 88 -26.59 11.27 0.79
N ARG A 89 -26.21 12.25 1.61
CA ARG A 89 -26.75 12.46 2.96
C ARG A 89 -26.69 11.18 3.84
N LYS A 90 -25.50 10.58 3.92
CA LYS A 90 -25.23 9.37 4.71
C LYS A 90 -24.45 9.68 5.98
N THR A 91 -24.82 9.01 7.06
CA THR A 91 -24.12 9.03 8.36
C THR A 91 -22.95 8.05 8.42
N ASP A 92 -23.03 6.97 7.66
CA ASP A 92 -22.08 5.86 7.63
C ASP A 92 -22.25 5.01 6.36
N GLY A 93 -21.26 4.17 6.05
CA GLY A 93 -21.33 3.21 4.95
C GLY A 93 -20.10 2.29 4.86
N VAL A 94 -20.30 1.12 4.26
CA VAL A 94 -19.27 0.09 4.02
C VAL A 94 -19.40 -0.44 2.58
N HIS A 95 -18.29 -0.49 1.85
CA HIS A 95 -18.22 -0.94 0.45
C HIS A 95 -17.00 -1.84 0.21
N THR A 96 -17.14 -2.89 -0.64
CA THR A 96 -16.09 -3.90 -0.94
C THR A 96 -15.96 -4.19 -2.44
#